data_AF-A0A0Q5JGK3-F1
#
_entry.id   AF-A0A0Q5JGK3-F1
#
_cell.length_a   1.000
_cell.length_b   1.000
_cell.length_c   1.000
_cell.angle_alpha   90.00
_cell.angle_beta   90.00
_cell.angle_gamma   90.00
#
_symmetry.space_group_name_H-M   'P 1'
#
loop_
_entity.id
_entity.type
_entity.pdbx_description
1 polymer ?
#
loop_
_entity_poly.entity_id
_entity_poly.type
_entity_poly.pdbx_seq_one_letter_code
_entity_poly.pdbx_strand_id
1 'polypeptide(L)'
;MRRFRLVRAEDVSGSSGTGHVAQGVVFTDGHVAMRWCVNSCSTALYDCIEHVERIHGHAGRTCVEYLDELPEWPEPPFLVFP
;
A
#
# COMPACT_ATOMS: atom_id res chain seq x y z
N MET A 1 -12.31 -1.42 3.04
CA MET A 1 -10.85 -1.18 3.20
C MET A 1 -10.11 -2.25 2.42
N ARG A 2 -8.87 -1.98 2.00
CA ARG A 2 -8.07 -2.91 1.18
C ARG A 2 -6.65 -3.02 1.71
N ARG A 3 -6.22 -4.23 2.04
CA ARG A 3 -4.89 -4.54 2.58
C ARG A 3 -3.88 -4.66 1.45
N PHE A 4 -2.64 -4.29 1.75
CA PHE A 4 -1.52 -4.43 0.84
C PHE A 4 -0.21 -4.76 1.58
N ARG A 5 0.78 -5.18 0.80
CA ARG A 5 2.18 -5.26 1.20
C ARG A 5 3.06 -4.48 0.24
N LEU A 6 4.18 -3.94 0.74
CA LEU A 6 5.28 -3.46 -0.09
C LEU A 6 6.26 -4.61 -0.32
N VAL A 7 6.48 -4.93 -1.58
CA VAL A 7 7.46 -5.93 -2.03
C VAL A 7 8.64 -5.22 -2.66
N ARG A 8 9.83 -5.39 -2.10
CA ARG A 8 11.08 -4.81 -2.58
C ARG A 8 11.88 -5.86 -3.36
N ALA A 9 12.14 -5.58 -4.63
CA ALA A 9 12.98 -6.42 -5.47
C ALA A 9 14.48 -6.20 -5.17
N GLU A 10 14.89 -4.96 -4.92
CA GLU A 10 16.28 -4.58 -4.72
C GLU A 10 16.44 -3.63 -3.53
N ASP A 11 17.42 -3.91 -2.65
CA ASP A 11 17.79 -3.04 -1.54
C ASP A 11 19.15 -2.40 -1.80
N VAL A 12 19.16 -1.27 -2.50
CA VAL A 12 20.39 -0.55 -2.87
C VAL A 12 21.05 0.12 -1.66
N SER A 13 20.28 0.49 -0.62
CA SER A 13 20.81 1.12 0.59
C SER A 13 21.32 0.11 1.63
N GLY A 14 20.95 -1.16 1.52
CA GLY A 14 21.28 -2.21 2.51
C GLY A 14 20.57 -2.03 3.86
N SER A 15 19.54 -1.17 3.91
CA SER A 15 18.89 -0.75 5.15
C SER A 15 17.67 -1.59 5.52
N SER A 16 17.13 -2.35 4.57
CA SER A 16 15.75 -2.87 4.70
C SER A 16 15.58 -4.30 4.18
N GLY A 17 16.54 -4.83 3.43
CA GLY A 17 16.43 -6.10 2.74
C GLY A 17 15.42 -6.07 1.58
N THR A 18 15.25 -7.23 0.96
CA THR A 18 14.33 -7.50 -0.15
C THR A 18 13.13 -8.33 0.32
N GLY A 19 12.11 -8.47 -0.53
CA GLY A 19 10.88 -9.17 -0.23
C GLY A 19 9.84 -8.29 0.46
N HIS A 20 9.09 -8.85 1.42
CA HIS A 20 8.03 -8.13 2.11
C HIS A 20 8.63 -7.18 3.18
N VAL A 21 8.70 -5.90 2.87
CA VAL A 21 9.36 -4.89 3.73
C VAL A 21 8.38 -4.07 4.57
N ALA A 22 7.11 -3.97 4.16
CA ALA A 22 6.06 -3.31 4.92
C ALA A 22 4.68 -3.86 4.60
N GLN A 23 3.75 -3.75 5.55
CA GLN A 23 2.33 -4.07 5.38
C GLN A 23 1.49 -2.81 5.57
N GLY A 24 0.28 -2.77 5.00
CA GLY A 24 -0.61 -1.64 5.20
C GLY A 24 -2.06 -1.90 4.81
N VAL A 25 -2.87 -0.87 5.03
CA VAL A 25 -4.28 -0.83 4.67
C VAL A 25 -4.62 0.52 4.05
N VAL A 26 -5.38 0.49 2.96
CA VAL A 26 -6.10 1.63 2.41
C VAL A 26 -7.51 1.61 3.02
N PHE A 27 -7.83 2.65 3.78
CA PHE A 27 -9.15 2.83 4.39
C PHE A 27 -10.21 3.17 3.33
N THR A 28 -11.48 3.07 3.69
CA THR A 28 -12.60 3.30 2.76
C THR A 28 -12.71 4.75 2.28
N ASP A 29 -12.05 5.68 2.97
CA ASP A 29 -11.96 7.09 2.63
C ASP A 29 -10.67 7.43 1.83
N GLY A 30 -9.85 6.43 1.50
CA GLY A 30 -8.62 6.58 0.71
C GLY A 30 -7.34 6.76 1.54
N HIS A 31 -7.43 7.14 2.81
CA HIS A 31 -6.26 7.27 3.68
C HIS A 31 -5.54 5.94 3.87
N VAL A 32 -4.24 5.99 4.17
CA VAL A 32 -3.39 4.81 4.27
C VAL A 32 -2.64 4.79 5.58
N ALA A 33 -2.62 3.61 6.24
CA ALA A 33 -1.68 3.29 7.30
C ALA A 33 -0.72 2.19 6.83
N MET A 34 0.58 2.41 7.03
CA MET A 34 1.64 1.48 6.65
C MET A 34 2.57 1.23 7.84
N ARG A 35 2.94 -0.04 8.06
CA ARG A 35 3.86 -0.50 9.10
C ARG A 35 5.06 -1.19 8.46
N TRP A 36 6.26 -0.72 8.77
CA TRP A 36 7.50 -1.40 8.37
C TRP A 36 7.65 -2.74 9.13
N CYS A 37 8.05 -3.78 8.39
CA CYS A 37 8.30 -5.13 8.91
C CYS A 37 9.80 -5.37 9.19
N VAL A 38 10.63 -4.34 9.02
CA VAL A 38 12.10 -4.39 9.13
C VAL A 38 12.57 -3.64 10.39
N ASN A 39 13.82 -3.86 10.83
CA ASN A 39 14.37 -3.23 12.03
C ASN A 39 14.24 -1.70 11.99
N SER A 40 13.95 -1.09 13.15
CA SER A 40 13.51 0.31 13.30
C SER A 40 12.09 0.56 12.78
N CYS A 41 11.15 -0.26 13.23
CA CYS A 41 9.75 -0.28 12.78
C CYS A 41 8.97 1.00 13.11
N SER A 42 8.80 1.88 12.12
CA SER A 42 7.86 3.01 12.20
C SER A 42 6.51 2.66 11.58
N THR A 43 5.48 3.39 12.01
CA THR A 43 4.17 3.42 11.33
C THR A 43 4.07 4.77 10.65
N ALA A 44 3.68 4.78 9.39
CA ALA A 44 3.48 5.99 8.60
C ALA A 44 2.03 6.08 8.11
N LEU A 45 1.52 7.31 8.05
CA LEU A 45 0.20 7.64 7.55
C LEU A 45 0.34 8.46 6.27
N TYR A 46 -0.55 8.22 5.31
CA TYR A 46 -0.59 8.93 4.03
C TYR A 46 -2.03 9.23 3.62
N ASP A 47 -2.23 10.29 2.85
CA ASP A 47 -3.55 10.67 2.33
C ASP A 47 -4.07 9.70 1.27
N CYS A 48 -3.18 9.04 0.53
CA CYS A 48 -3.54 8.09 -0.52
C CYS A 48 -2.40 7.09 -0.82
N ILE A 49 -2.70 6.04 -1.60
CA ILE A 49 -1.71 5.00 -1.93
C ILE A 49 -0.61 5.50 -2.88
N GLU A 50 -0.93 6.48 -3.74
CA GLU A 50 0.02 7.08 -4.67
C GLU A 50 1.17 7.79 -3.93
N HIS A 51 0.92 8.29 -2.72
CA HIS A 51 1.98 8.83 -1.86
C HIS A 51 2.94 7.73 -1.40
N VAL A 52 2.44 6.54 -1.05
CA VAL A 52 3.26 5.38 -0.69
C VAL A 52 4.14 4.98 -1.89
N GLU A 53 3.55 4.85 -3.08
CA GLU A 53 4.27 4.47 -4.30
C GLU A 53 5.32 5.50 -4.70
N ARG A 54 4.99 6.80 -4.64
CA ARG A 54 5.92 7.87 -4.98
C ARG A 54 7.14 7.91 -4.06
N ILE A 55 6.92 7.74 -2.75
CA ILE A 55 7.98 7.85 -1.75
C ILE A 55 8.81 6.57 -1.68
N HIS A 56 8.17 5.39 -1.71
CA HIS A 56 8.82 4.11 -1.46
C HIS A 56 9.06 3.25 -2.69
N GLY A 57 8.46 3.59 -3.84
CA GLY A 57 8.49 2.75 -5.03
C GLY A 57 9.87 2.65 -5.70
N HIS A 58 10.73 3.64 -5.50
CA HIS A 58 12.13 3.65 -5.95
C HIS A 58 12.33 3.20 -7.41
N ALA A 59 11.62 3.82 -8.36
CA ALA A 59 11.66 3.47 -9.79
C ALA A 59 11.27 2.01 -10.09
N GLY A 60 10.26 1.50 -9.37
CA GLY A 60 9.75 0.13 -9.54
C GLY A 60 10.53 -0.94 -8.77
N ARG A 61 11.55 -0.56 -8.00
CA ARG A 61 12.29 -1.49 -7.13
C ARG A 61 11.48 -1.90 -5.89
N THR A 62 10.44 -1.17 -5.55
CA THR A 62 9.45 -1.58 -4.55
C THR A 62 8.04 -1.38 -5.12
N CYS A 63 7.17 -2.36 -4.97
CA CYS A 63 5.82 -2.33 -5.52
C CYS A 63 4.78 -2.58 -4.44
N VAL A 64 3.60 -1.98 -4.61
CA VAL A 64 2.41 -2.29 -3.81
C VAL A 64 1.75 -3.54 -4.37
N GLU A 65 1.54 -4.54 -3.53
CA GLU A 65 0.76 -5.73 -3.86
C GLU A 65 -0.45 -5.81 -2.93
N TYR A 66 -1.64 -5.80 -3.52
CA TYR A 66 -2.89 -5.90 -2.78
C TYR A 66 -3.23 -7.34 -2.45
N LEU A 67 -3.68 -7.57 -1.21
CA LEU A 67 -3.98 -8.91 -0.69
C LEU A 67 -5.45 -9.30 -0.80
N ASP A 68 -6.31 -8.31 -1.04
CA ASP A 68 -7.74 -8.53 -1.18
C ASP A 68 -8.11 -8.41 -2.66
N GLU A 69 -8.93 -9.35 -3.12
CA GLU A 69 -9.62 -9.27 -4.42
C GLU A 69 -10.43 -7.97 -4.46
N LEU A 70 -10.45 -7.31 -5.61
CA LEU A 70 -11.42 -6.24 -5.83
C LEU A 70 -12.80 -6.89 -5.66
N PRO A 71 -13.73 -6.30 -4.89
CA PRO A 71 -15.07 -6.84 -4.83
C PRO A 71 -15.60 -6.95 -6.27
N GLU A 72 -16.07 -8.13 -6.68
CA GLU A 72 -16.95 -8.27 -7.83
C GLU A 72 -18.11 -7.32 -7.58
N TRP A 73 -18.20 -6.24 -8.34
CA TRP A 73 -19.15 -5.18 -8.06
C TRP A 73 -20.55 -5.63 -8.51
N PRO A 74 -21.58 -5.79 -7.64
CA PRO A 74 -22.93 -5.49 -8.08
C PRO A 74 -23.08 -3.96 -8.08
N GLU A 75 -23.55 -3.39 -9.20
CA GLU A 75 -23.81 -1.95 -9.39
C GLU A 75 -24.25 -1.24 -8.11
N PRO A 76 -23.75 -0.02 -7.80
CA PRO A 76 -24.10 0.63 -6.55
C PRO A 76 -25.60 1.00 -6.58
N PRO A 77 -26.41 0.63 -5.56
CA PRO A 77 -27.85 0.91 -5.55
C PRO A 77 -28.22 2.40 -5.43
N PHE A 78 -27.23 3.31 -5.38
CA PHE A 78 -27.47 4.73 -5.06
C PHE A 78 -26.82 5.73 -6.01
N LEU A 79 -26.52 5.35 -7.25
CA LEU A 79 -26.39 6.33 -8.33
C LEU A 79 -27.76 6.57 -8.99
N VAL A 80 -28.66 7.20 -8.24
CA VAL A 80 -29.80 7.91 -8.83
C VAL A 80 -29.55 9.38 -8.59
N PHE A 81 -28.90 10.03 -9.54
CA PHE A 81 -28.93 11.49 -9.63
C PHE A 81 -30.09 11.88 -10.56
N PRO A 82 -30.84 12.95 -10.25
CA PRO A 82 -31.93 13.45 -11.09
C PRO A 82 -31.42 13.99 -12.43
#